data_AF-A0A963MDZ1-F1
#
_entry.id   AF-A0A963MDZ1-F1
#
_cell.length_a   1.000
_cell.length_b   1.000
_cell.length_c   1.000
_cell.angle_alpha   90.00
_cell.angle_beta   90.00
_cell.angle_gamma   90.00
#
_symmetry.space_group_name_H-M   'P 1'
#
loop_
_entity.id
_entity.type
_entity.pdbx_description
1 polymer ?
#
loop_
_entity_poly.entity_id
_entity_poly.type
_entity_poly.pdbx_seq_one_letter_code
_entity_poly.pdbx_strand_id
1 'polypeptide(L)'
;MSYQAPVKDMLFDIEHLANIEEIASIPGFEDAGLETAQAVLEECARFNEGVVAPLNHEADKTPSSLAGNQVTTSKGFKEAFKQYAEGGWQGLQRRGD
;
A
#
# COMPACT_ATOMS: atom_id res chain seq x y z
N MET A 1 3.44 3.60 -19.15
CA MET A 1 2.32 4.25 -18.45
C MET A 1 2.68 4.35 -16.99
N SER A 2 2.55 5.54 -16.38
CA SER A 2 2.69 5.71 -14.94
C SER A 2 1.41 5.25 -14.26
N TYR A 3 1.52 4.42 -13.23
CA TYR A 3 0.40 4.18 -12.33
C TYR A 3 0.08 5.47 -11.57
N GLN A 4 -1.20 5.73 -11.36
CA GLN A 4 -1.69 6.83 -10.52
C GLN A 4 -2.80 6.28 -9.63
N ALA A 5 -2.64 6.42 -8.32
CA ALA A 5 -3.61 5.94 -7.35
C ALA A 5 -4.86 6.83 -7.36
N PRO A 6 -6.08 6.27 -7.42
CA PRO A 6 -7.32 7.04 -7.45
C PRO A 6 -7.74 7.47 -6.03
N VAL A 7 -6.85 8.17 -5.30
CA VAL A 7 -7.05 8.55 -3.88
C VAL A 7 -8.36 9.32 -3.68
N LYS A 8 -8.72 10.20 -4.61
CA LYS A 8 -9.97 10.99 -4.53
C LYS A 8 -11.22 10.11 -4.53
N ASP A 9 -11.23 9.08 -5.35
CA ASP A 9 -12.36 8.16 -5.49
C ASP A 9 -12.46 7.26 -4.24
N MET A 10 -11.31 6.77 -3.77
CA MET A 10 -11.23 6.02 -2.50
C MET A 10 -11.75 6.83 -1.30
N LEU A 11 -11.39 8.12 -1.21
CA LEU A 11 -11.86 9.00 -0.14
C LEU A 11 -13.36 9.30 -0.26
N PHE A 12 -13.86 9.49 -1.47
CA PHE A 12 -15.30 9.65 -1.71
C PHE A 12 -16.08 8.45 -1.18
N ASP A 13 -15.63 7.24 -1.49
CA ASP A 13 -16.25 6.00 -1.00
C ASP A 13 -16.17 5.90 0.53
N ILE A 14 -15.01 6.20 1.12
CA ILE A 14 -14.81 6.16 2.57
C ILE A 14 -15.73 7.15 3.31
N GLU A 15 -15.83 8.38 2.80
CA GLU A 15 -16.61 9.45 3.43
C GLU A 15 -18.11 9.24 3.23
N HIS A 16 -18.55 9.02 1.99
CA HIS A 16 -19.97 9.10 1.65
C HIS A 16 -20.70 7.76 1.57
N LEU A 17 -19.97 6.65 1.43
CA LEU A 17 -20.57 5.32 1.31
C LEU A 17 -20.31 4.47 2.55
N ALA A 18 -19.08 4.52 3.09
CA ALA A 18 -18.69 3.75 4.27
C ALA A 18 -18.96 4.46 5.60
N ASN A 19 -19.24 5.77 5.57
CA ASN A 19 -19.54 6.60 6.75
C ASN A 19 -18.46 6.47 7.85
N ILE A 20 -17.22 6.78 7.51
CA ILE A 20 -16.05 6.61 8.39
C ILE A 20 -16.19 7.25 9.79
N GLU A 21 -16.98 8.31 9.93
CA GLU A 21 -17.29 8.94 11.22
C GLU A 21 -18.01 7.98 12.19
N GLU A 22 -18.86 7.10 11.67
CA GLU A 22 -19.51 6.07 12.49
C GLU A 22 -18.49 5.03 12.97
N ILE A 23 -17.50 4.69 12.14
CA ILE A 23 -16.40 3.80 12.52
C ILE A 23 -15.55 4.44 13.61
N ALA A 24 -15.25 5.74 13.50
CA ALA A 24 -14.49 6.47 14.50
C ALA A 24 -15.19 6.54 15.88
N SER A 25 -16.50 6.31 15.93
CA SER A 25 -17.26 6.24 17.19
C SER A 25 -17.11 4.91 17.94
N ILE A 26 -16.54 3.88 17.31
CA ILE A 26 -16.36 2.56 17.90
C ILE A 26 -15.16 2.59 18.86
N PRO A 27 -15.27 2.10 20.10
CA PRO A 27 -14.15 2.03 21.03
C PRO A 27 -12.93 1.32 20.43
N GLY A 28 -11.78 2.00 20.42
CA GLY A 28 -10.53 1.53 19.81
C GLY A 28 -10.32 1.93 18.34
N PHE A 29 -11.23 2.70 17.74
CA PHE A 29 -11.14 3.23 16.38
C PHE A 29 -11.21 4.76 16.32
N GLU A 30 -11.03 5.44 17.45
CA GLU A 30 -11.18 6.89 17.56
C GLU A 30 -10.30 7.68 16.57
N ASP A 31 -9.12 7.12 16.24
CA ASP A 31 -8.17 7.71 15.30
C ASP A 31 -8.45 7.31 13.83
N ALA A 32 -9.44 6.45 13.56
CA ALA A 32 -9.80 5.97 12.23
C ALA A 32 -10.77 6.92 11.51
N GLY A 33 -10.53 8.24 11.61
CA GLY A 33 -11.31 9.27 10.94
C GLY A 33 -10.83 9.56 9.51
N LEU A 34 -11.56 10.46 8.82
CA LEU A 34 -11.29 10.80 7.42
C LEU A 34 -9.89 11.40 7.20
N GLU A 35 -9.42 12.24 8.13
CA GLU A 35 -8.09 12.86 8.04
C GLU A 35 -6.97 11.79 8.06
N THR A 36 -7.06 10.84 8.98
CA THR A 36 -6.11 9.71 9.05
C THR A 36 -6.18 8.86 7.79
N ALA A 37 -7.39 8.56 7.29
CA ALA A 37 -7.57 7.81 6.06
C ALA A 37 -6.92 8.52 4.85
N GLN A 38 -7.10 9.83 4.72
CA GLN A 38 -6.46 10.64 3.68
C GLN A 38 -4.94 10.57 3.78
N ALA A 39 -4.36 10.82 4.95
CA ALA A 39 -2.91 10.79 5.13
C ALA A 39 -2.31 9.42 4.77
N VAL A 40 -2.97 8.34 5.19
CA VAL A 40 -2.55 6.95 4.89
C VAL A 40 -2.62 6.67 3.38
N LEU A 41 -3.72 7.05 2.72
CA LEU A 41 -3.88 6.83 1.28
C LEU A 41 -2.88 7.64 0.45
N GLU A 42 -2.58 8.88 0.84
CA GLU A 42 -1.61 9.73 0.15
C GLU A 42 -0.18 9.18 0.25
N GLU A 43 0.24 8.73 1.44
CA GLU A 43 1.56 8.11 1.61
C GLU A 43 1.66 6.77 0.88
N CYS A 44 0.58 5.96 0.91
CA CYS A 44 0.51 4.71 0.16
C CYS A 44 0.56 4.95 -1.36
N ALA A 45 -0.13 5.97 -1.86
CA ALA A 45 -0.07 6.39 -3.25
C ALA A 45 1.34 6.78 -3.64
N ARG A 46 2.00 7.65 -2.87
CA ARG A 46 3.38 8.08 -3.12
C ARG A 46 4.35 6.89 -3.21
N PHE A 47 4.24 5.93 -2.30
CA PHE A 47 5.06 4.73 -2.32
C PHE A 47 4.81 3.88 -3.56
N ASN A 48 3.54 3.59 -3.89
CA ASN A 48 3.21 2.73 -5.02
C ASN A 48 3.56 3.39 -6.36
N GLU A 49 3.31 4.69 -6.52
CA GLU A 49 3.63 5.44 -7.74
C GLU A 49 5.14 5.63 -7.93
N GLY A 50 5.87 5.96 -6.85
CA GLY A 50 7.30 6.30 -6.92
C GLY A 50 8.25 5.12 -6.83
N VAL A 51 7.86 4.03 -6.15
CA VAL A 51 8.74 2.90 -5.84
C VAL A 51 8.30 1.62 -6.54
N VAL A 52 7.03 1.26 -6.46
CA VAL A 52 6.54 -0.05 -6.93
C VAL A 52 6.27 -0.04 -8.43
N ALA A 53 5.43 0.88 -8.90
CA ALA A 53 4.99 0.92 -10.30
C ALA A 53 6.13 1.02 -11.32
N PRO A 54 7.24 1.76 -11.08
CA PRO A 54 8.38 1.80 -12.01
C PRO A 54 9.06 0.44 -12.19
N LEU A 55 8.95 -0.48 -11.22
CA LEU A 55 9.58 -1.80 -11.29
C LEU A 55 8.81 -2.78 -12.19
N ASN A 56 7.51 -2.57 -12.38
CA ASN A 56 6.63 -3.54 -13.05
C ASN A 56 7.14 -3.94 -14.44
N HIS A 57 7.37 -2.95 -15.31
CA HIS A 57 7.75 -3.22 -16.70
C HIS A 57 9.14 -3.85 -16.83
N GLU A 58 10.10 -3.43 -16.01
CA GLU A 58 11.44 -4.02 -16.05
C GLU A 58 11.47 -5.43 -15.45
N ALA A 59 10.61 -5.71 -14.47
CA ALA A 59 10.44 -7.05 -13.92
C ALA A 59 9.74 -8.00 -14.90
N ASP A 60 8.80 -7.52 -15.71
CA ASP A 60 8.20 -8.33 -16.79
C ASP A 60 9.25 -8.75 -17.83
N LYS A 61 10.18 -7.85 -18.17
CA LYS A 61 11.30 -8.16 -19.08
C LYS A 61 12.33 -9.08 -18.44
N THR A 62 12.58 -8.91 -17.14
CA THR A 62 13.59 -9.64 -16.37
C THR A 62 12.93 -10.29 -15.15
N PRO A 63 12.25 -11.43 -15.36
CA PRO A 63 11.45 -12.07 -14.33
C PRO A 63 12.33 -12.70 -13.25
N SER A 64 11.69 -13.10 -12.15
CA SER A 64 12.32 -13.92 -11.13
C SER A 64 12.80 -15.26 -11.70
N SER A 65 13.77 -15.87 -11.04
CA SER A 65 14.33 -17.16 -11.45
C SER A 65 14.46 -18.12 -10.27
N LEU A 66 14.44 -19.41 -10.59
CA LEU A 66 14.70 -20.51 -9.66
C LEU A 66 15.99 -21.21 -10.07
N ALA A 67 16.93 -21.32 -9.13
CA ALA A 67 18.16 -22.09 -9.30
C ALA A 67 18.26 -23.13 -8.17
N GLY A 68 18.06 -24.41 -8.52
CA GLY A 68 17.98 -25.48 -7.52
C GLY A 68 16.81 -25.24 -6.55
N ASN A 69 17.14 -24.98 -5.28
CA ASN A 69 16.17 -24.67 -4.23
C ASN A 69 16.16 -23.18 -3.79
N GLN A 70 16.74 -22.29 -4.60
CA GLN A 70 16.83 -20.85 -4.30
C GLN A 70 16.07 -20.04 -5.35
N VAL A 71 15.11 -19.24 -4.90
CA VAL A 71 14.41 -18.24 -5.73
C VAL A 71 15.16 -16.91 -5.66
N THR A 72 15.33 -16.26 -6.81
CA THR A 72 15.87 -14.89 -6.92
C THR A 72 14.79 -13.98 -7.49
N THR A 73 14.44 -12.91 -6.77
CA THR A 73 13.45 -11.92 -7.21
C THR A 73 14.00 -11.01 -8.31
N SER A 74 13.11 -10.44 -9.12
CA SER A 74 13.47 -9.40 -10.09
C SER A 74 14.17 -8.21 -9.41
N LYS A 75 15.02 -7.53 -10.17
CA LYS A 75 15.83 -6.41 -9.68
C LYS A 75 14.93 -5.30 -9.10
N GLY A 76 15.34 -4.72 -7.97
CA GLY A 76 14.64 -3.62 -7.30
C GLY A 76 13.57 -4.05 -6.30
N PHE A 77 13.02 -5.26 -6.42
CA PHE A 77 11.98 -5.74 -5.49
C PHE A 77 12.49 -5.95 -4.06
N LYS A 78 13.77 -6.29 -3.87
CA LYS A 78 14.36 -6.42 -2.54
C LYS A 78 14.43 -5.07 -1.83
N GLU A 79 14.84 -4.03 -2.55
CA GLU A 79 14.93 -2.66 -2.04
C GLU A 79 13.55 -2.06 -1.81
N ALA A 80 12.59 -2.28 -2.73
CA ALA A 80 11.20 -1.88 -2.55
C ALA A 80 10.57 -2.57 -1.34
N PHE A 81 10.81 -3.87 -1.15
CA PHE A 81 10.30 -4.61 0.02
C PHE A 81 10.92 -4.09 1.33
N LYS A 82 12.20 -3.72 1.32
CA LYS A 82 12.84 -3.08 2.47
C LYS A 82 12.15 -1.76 2.84
N GLN A 83 11.89 -0.89 1.86
CA GLN A 83 11.16 0.37 2.08
C GLN A 83 9.72 0.11 2.55
N TYR A 84 9.06 -0.90 1.99
CA TYR A 84 7.73 -1.31 2.43
C TYR A 84 7.70 -1.71 3.91
N ALA A 85 8.69 -2.51 4.36
CA ALA A 85 8.83 -2.90 5.75
C ALA A 85 9.19 -1.71 6.68
N GLU A 86 10.14 -0.86 6.26
CA GLU A 86 10.56 0.34 7.00
C GLU A 86 9.42 1.38 7.14
N GLY A 87 8.54 1.47 6.13
CA GLY A 87 7.33 2.28 6.17
C GLY A 87 6.22 1.72 7.08
N GLY A 88 6.45 0.57 7.73
CA GLY A 88 5.49 -0.04 8.64
C GLY A 88 4.28 -0.67 7.94
N TRP A 89 4.26 -0.72 6.61
CA TRP A 89 3.11 -1.18 5.84
C TRP A 89 2.77 -2.66 6.06
N GLN A 90 3.76 -3.49 6.46
CA GLN A 90 3.53 -4.87 6.90
C GLN A 90 2.73 -4.98 8.21
N GLY A 91 2.75 -3.92 9.03
CA GLY A 91 2.09 -3.84 10.32
C GLY A 91 0.71 -3.22 10.27
N LEU A 92 0.18 -2.86 9.09
CA LEU A 92 -1.22 -2.44 8.95
C LEU A 92 -2.11 -3.54 9.51
N GLN A 93 -2.90 -3.17 10.52
CA GLN A 93 -3.60 -4.14 11.35
C GLN A 93 -4.59 -4.97 10.51
N ARG A 94 -4.35 -6.28 10.47
CA ARG A 94 -5.43 -7.27 10.46
C ARG A 94 -5.78 -7.48 11.92
N ARG A 95 -7.05 -7.35 12.31
CA ARG A 95 -7.51 -7.78 13.64
C ARG A 95 -7.10 -9.26 13.79
N GLY A 96 -6.09 -9.50 14.61
CA GLY A 96 -5.73 -10.84 15.05
C GLY A 96 -6.81 -11.26 16.04
N ASP A 97 -7.69 -12.13 15.60
CA ASP A 97 -8.17 -13.19 16.46
C ASP A 97 -7.00 -14.11 16.89
#